data_AF-A0A101ULL2-F1
#
_entry.id   AF-A0A101ULL2-F1
#
_cell.length_a   1.000
_cell.length_b   1.000
_cell.length_c   1.000
_cell.angle_alpha   90.00
_cell.angle_beta   90.00
_cell.angle_gamma   90.00
#
_symmetry.space_group_name_H-M   'P 1'
#
loop_
_entity.id
_entity.type
_entity.pdbx_description
1 polymer ?
#
loop_
_entity_poly.entity_id
_entity_poly.type
_entity_poly.pdbx_seq_one_letter_code
_entity_poly.pdbx_strand_id
1 'polypeptide(L)' 'MDEDDADAALRAALDQLAFATRSAAALSSTLDAVEGLRRVCRVLVPGLADWSAAGLVDEDGAAERVCLTPTRP' A
#
# COMPACT_ATOMS: atom_id res chain seq x y z
N MET A 1 31.55 2.94 6.72
CA MET A 1 30.15 3.33 6.52
C MET A 1 30.22 4.83 6.54
N ASP A 2 30.12 5.42 5.36
CA ASP A 2 30.45 6.82 5.18
C ASP A 2 29.25 7.67 5.63
N GLU A 3 29.45 8.93 6.01
CA GLU A 3 28.38 9.80 6.52
C GLU A 3 27.24 9.95 5.49
N ASP A 4 27.59 9.97 4.21
CA ASP A 4 26.65 9.95 3.08
C ASP A 4 25.79 8.67 3.02
N ASP A 5 26.36 7.50 3.36
CA ASP A 5 25.61 6.24 3.40
C ASP A 5 24.58 6.25 4.54
N ALA A 6 24.97 6.82 5.68
CA ALA A 6 24.10 6.92 6.86
C ALA A 6 22.90 7.85 6.59
N ASP A 7 23.15 9.00 5.95
CA ASP A 7 22.10 9.94 5.56
C ASP A 7 21.16 9.37 4.50
N ALA A 8 21.70 8.64 3.52
CA ALA A 8 20.91 7.93 2.51
C ALA A 8 20.02 6.84 3.14
N ALA A 9 20.57 6.05 4.07
CA ALA A 9 19.82 5.02 4.79
C ALA A 9 18.70 5.63 5.66
N LEU A 10 18.96 6.74 6.34
CA LEU A 10 17.96 7.45 7.13
C LEU A 10 16.84 7.98 6.24
N ARG A 11 17.17 8.60 5.09
CA ARG A 11 16.18 9.09 4.14
C ARG A 11 15.28 7.95 3.65
N ALA A 12 15.87 6.83 3.25
CA ALA A 12 15.12 5.66 2.79
C ALA A 12 14.17 5.12 3.88
N ALA A 13 14.62 5.05 5.13
CA ALA A 13 13.80 4.59 6.25
C ALA A 13 12.62 5.55 6.54
N LEU A 14 12.85 6.87 6.48
CA LEU A 14 11.80 7.88 6.64
C LEU A 14 10.77 7.83 5.52
N ASP A 15 11.20 7.63 4.28
CA ASP A 15 10.30 7.51 3.13
C ASP A 15 9.43 6.24 3.23
N GLN A 16 10.01 5.12 3.68
CA GLN A 16 9.26 3.89 3.97
C GLN A 16 8.24 4.09 5.09
N LEU A 17 8.60 4.75 6.19
CA LEU A 17 7.69 5.04 7.30
C LEU A 17 6.54 5.97 6.87
N ALA A 18 6.85 7.01 6.10
CA ALA A 18 5.84 7.92 5.56
C ALA A 18 4.85 7.18 4.65
N PHE A 19 5.34 6.27 3.81
CA PHE A 19 4.51 5.44 2.94
C PHE A 19 3.60 4.49 3.73
N ALA A 20 4.13 3.80 4.74
CA ALA A 20 3.36 2.93 5.62
C ALA A 20 2.25 3.72 6.35
N THR A 21 2.58 4.92 6.84
CA THR A 21 1.63 5.80 7.55
C THR A 21 0.48 6.24 6.63
N ARG A 22 0.77 6.63 5.39
CA ARG A 22 -0.28 6.96 4.40
C ARG A 22 -1.20 5.79 4.10
N SER A 23 -0.63 4.59 3.97
CA SER A 23 -1.40 3.37 3.71
C SER A 23 -2.30 3.02 4.90
N ALA A 24 -1.78 3.10 6.13
CA ALA A 24 -2.56 2.88 7.35
C ALA A 24 -3.71 3.91 7.49
N ALA A 25 -3.45 5.19 7.23
CA ALA A 25 -4.46 6.24 7.25
C ALA A 25 -5.55 6.03 6.18
N ALA A 26 -5.17 5.55 4.99
CA ALA A 26 -6.11 5.20 3.93
C ALA A 26 -7.02 4.04 4.35
N LEU A 27 -6.47 3.01 4.99
CA LEU A 27 -7.23 1.88 5.49
C LEU A 27 -8.19 2.28 6.62
N SER A 28 -7.74 3.09 7.58
CA SER A 28 -8.55 3.52 8.72
C SER A 28 -9.56 4.64 8.41
N SER A 29 -9.58 5.14 7.18
CA SER A 29 -10.46 6.24 6.76
C SER A 29 -11.93 5.82 6.55
N THR A 30 -12.23 4.52 6.69
CA THR A 30 -13.56 3.94 6.48
C THR A 30 -13.73 2.68 7.32
N LEU A 31 -14.98 2.38 7.71
CA LEU A 31 -15.36 1.11 8.35
C LEU A 31 -15.65 0.01 7.32
N ASP A 32 -15.80 0.38 6.05
CA ASP A 32 -15.92 -0.58 4.96
C ASP A 32 -14.52 -1.10 4.58
N ALA A 33 -14.26 -2.36 4.91
CA ALA A 33 -12.97 -3.02 4.65
C ALA A 33 -12.61 -3.08 3.17
N VAL A 34 -13.60 -3.25 2.28
CA VAL A 34 -13.38 -3.28 0.83
C VAL A 34 -12.96 -1.91 0.33
N GLU A 35 -13.64 -0.87 0.78
CA GLU A 35 -13.30 0.52 0.43
C GLU A 35 -11.93 0.90 1.00
N GLY A 36 -11.60 0.47 2.22
CA GLY A 36 -10.28 0.66 2.83
C GLY A 36 -9.17 0.00 2.01
N LEU A 37 -9.35 -1.26 1.60
CA LEU A 37 -8.43 -1.99 0.72
C LEU A 37 -8.25 -1.28 -0.63
N ARG A 38 -9.33 -0.83 -1.27
CA ARG A 38 -9.24 -0.08 -2.54
C ARG A 38 -8.41 1.19 -2.40
N ARG A 39 -8.54 1.92 -1.29
CA ARG A 39 -7.73 3.12 -1.02
C ARG A 39 -6.27 2.78 -0.80
N VAL A 40 -5.96 1.71 -0.05
CA VAL A 40 -4.59 1.22 0.09
C VAL A 40 -4.00 0.83 -1.26
N CYS A 41 -4.72 0.07 -2.08
CA CYS A 41 -4.29 -0.33 -3.44
C CYS A 41 -3.81 0.88 -4.27
N ARG A 42 -4.50 2.02 -4.15
CA ARG A 42 -4.15 3.28 -4.84
C ARG A 42 -2.93 3.98 -4.26
N VAL A 43 -2.67 3.85 -2.96
CA VAL A 43 -1.46 4.43 -2.32
C VAL A 43 -0.22 3.62 -2.67
N LEU A 44 -0.36 2.30 -2.85
CA LEU A 44 0.76 1.40 -3.17
C LEU A 44 1.38 1.67 -4.55
N VAL A 45 0.62 2.26 -5.45
CA VAL A 45 0.95 2.45 -6.86
C VAL A 45 1.16 3.96 -7.09
N PRO A 46 2.25 4.42 -7.72
CA PRO A 46 3.36 3.67 -8.32
C PRO A 46 4.53 3.37 -7.37
N GLY A 47 4.43 3.74 -6.08
CA GLY A 47 5.57 3.73 -5.16
C GLY A 47 6.17 2.34 -4.88
N LEU A 48 5.42 1.27 -5.11
CA LEU A 48 5.83 -0.10 -4.82
C LEU A 48 5.73 -1.05 -6.03
N ALA A 49 4.84 -0.78 -6.99
CA ALA A 49 4.60 -1.64 -8.15
C ALA A 49 3.86 -0.94 -9.31
N ASP A 50 3.90 -1.55 -10.50
CA ASP A 50 3.12 -1.14 -11.68
C ASP A 50 1.62 -1.45 -11.58
N TRP A 51 1.23 -2.37 -10.68
CA TRP A 51 -0.16 -2.71 -10.41
C TRP A 51 -0.31 -3.23 -8.98
N SER A 52 -1.50 -3.04 -8.41
CA SER A 52 -1.90 -3.61 -7.12
C SER A 52 -3.25 -4.29 -7.24
N ALA A 53 -3.41 -5.42 -6.55
CA ALA A 53 -4.69 -6.14 -6.47
C ALA A 53 -4.93 -6.57 -5.02
N ALA A 54 -6.20 -6.58 -4.63
CA ALA A 54 -6.65 -7.06 -3.33
C ALA A 54 -7.77 -8.07 -3.56
N GLY A 55 -7.66 -9.21 -2.87
CA GLY A 55 -8.70 -10.22 -2.79
C GLY A 55 -9.15 -10.39 -1.35
N LEU A 56 -10.45 -10.61 -1.17
CA LEU A 56 -11.01 -11.13 0.07
C LEU A 56 -11.22 -12.62 -0.10
N VAL A 57 -11.01 -13.37 0.97
CA VAL A 57 -11.31 -14.79 1.03
C VAL A 57 -12.47 -14.94 2.00
N ASP A 58 -13.55 -15.57 1.57
CA ASP A 58 -14.69 -15.86 2.44
C ASP A 58 -14.43 -17.10 3.33
N GLU A 59 -15.41 -17.43 4.18
CA GLU A 59 -15.32 -18.55 5.12
C GLU A 59 -15.22 -19.92 4.41
N ASP A 60 -15.72 -20.02 3.18
CA ASP A 60 -15.66 -21.22 2.35
C ASP A 60 -14.36 -21.32 1.54
N GLY A 61 -13.48 -20.33 1.66
CA GLY A 61 -12.19 -20.26 0.97
C GLY A 61 -12.27 -19.72 -0.45
N ALA A 62 -13.42 -19.19 -0.88
CA ALA A 62 -13.55 -18.57 -2.19
C ALA A 62 -12.91 -17.19 -2.18
N ALA A 63 -12.02 -16.95 -3.14
CA ALA A 63 -11.34 -15.66 -3.29
C ALA A 63 -12.13 -14.75 -4.25
N GLU A 64 -12.60 -13.62 -3.74
CA GLU A 64 -13.18 -12.54 -4.53
C GLU A 64 -12.16 -11.40 -4.67
N ARG A 65 -11.85 -11.02 -5.91
CA ARG A 65 -11.00 -9.85 -6.17
C ARG A 65 -11.82 -8.56 -6.05
N VAL A 66 -11.45 -7.73 -5.09
CA VAL A 66 -12.17 -6.50 -4.73
C VAL A 66 -11.54 -5.21 -5.28
N CYS A 67 -10.24 -5.26 -5.61
CA CYS A 67 -9.51 -4.15 -6.25
C CYS A 67 -8.55 -4.69 -7.34
N LEU A 68 -8.37 -3.89 -8.40
CA LEU A 68 -7.23 -3.95 -9.33
C LEU A 68 -6.91 -2.50 -9.72
N THR A 69 -5.72 -2.01 -9.37
CA THR A 69 -5.27 -0.65 -9.66
C THR A 69 -3.98 -0.67 -10.47
N PRO A 70 -3.97 -0.17 -11.72
CA PRO A 70 -2.74 -0.01 -12.49
C PRO A 70 -2.05 1.35 -12.21
N THR A 71 -0.73 1.41 -12.42
CA THR A 71 0.10 2.64 -12.36
C THR A 71 -0.22 3.64 -13.46
N ARG A 72 -0.73 3.15 -14.61
CA ARG A 72 -1.17 3.97 -15.75
C ARG A 72 -2.52 3.47 -16.26
N PRO A 73 -3.43 4.37 -16.68
CA PRO A 73 -4.74 4.02 -17.19
C PRO A 73 -4.67 3.31 -18.55
#